data_AF-A0A8J3KLY7-F1
#
_entry.id   AF-A0A8J3KLY7-F1
#
_cell.length_a   1.000
_cell.length_b   1.000
_cell.length_c   1.000
_cell.angle_alpha   90.00
_cell.angle_beta   90.00
_cell.angle_gamma   90.00
#
_symmetry.space_group_name_H-M   'P 1'
#
loop_
_entity.id
_entity.type
_entity.pdbx_description
1 polymer ?
#
loop_
_entity_poly.entity_id
_entity_poly.type
_entity_poly.pdbx_seq_one_letter_code
_entity_poly.pdbx_strand_id
1 'polypeptide(L)'
;MIEAGEPPHVAAARELTEEIGLKAEPGGLLVVDWAPPMGHRPSAIMYYLFDGGSVHSEINFEADPEEIERAGFFPLDECVTLLPGHTATRATAAMAARASGRTAHLPNM
;
A
#
# COMPACT_ATOMS: atom_id res chain seq x y z
N MET A 1 2.59 -8.54 -4.92
CA MET A 1 2.70 -9.61 -3.91
C MET A 1 4.16 -9.90 -3.57
N ILE A 2 4.47 -10.39 -2.36
CA ILE A 2 5.86 -10.74 -1.98
C ILE A 2 6.24 -12.09 -2.58
N GLU A 3 7.35 -12.17 -3.30
CA GLU A 3 7.88 -13.41 -3.86
C GLU A 3 8.68 -14.24 -2.84
N ALA A 4 8.95 -15.51 -3.17
CA ALA A 4 9.69 -16.40 -2.29
C ALA A 4 11.12 -15.91 -2.04
N GLY A 5 11.45 -15.60 -0.78
CA GLY A 5 12.75 -15.08 -0.38
C GLY A 5 12.91 -13.56 -0.58
N GLU A 6 11.88 -12.88 -1.04
CA GLU A 6 11.89 -11.43 -1.27
C GLU A 6 11.58 -10.66 0.03
N PRO A 7 12.40 -9.66 0.42
CA PRO A 7 12.07 -8.78 1.53
C PRO A 7 10.84 -7.91 1.21
N PRO A 8 9.93 -7.64 2.18
CA PRO A 8 8.69 -6.90 1.90
C PRO A 8 8.86 -5.50 1.31
N HIS A 9 9.94 -4.78 1.66
CA HIS A 9 10.22 -3.46 1.11
C HIS A 9 10.69 -3.55 -0.35
N VAL A 10 11.48 -4.57 -0.70
CA VAL A 10 11.90 -4.84 -2.09
C VAL A 10 10.67 -5.16 -2.94
N ALA A 11 9.79 -6.03 -2.45
CA ALA A 11 8.51 -6.32 -3.11
C ALA A 11 7.70 -5.04 -3.34
N ALA A 12 7.56 -4.18 -2.33
CA ALA A 12 6.82 -2.93 -2.47
C ALA A 12 7.41 -1.99 -3.55
N ALA A 13 8.74 -1.89 -3.65
CA ALA A 13 9.39 -1.08 -4.68
C ALA A 13 9.22 -1.67 -6.10
N ARG A 14 9.35 -2.99 -6.22
CA ARG A 14 9.17 -3.72 -7.48
C ARG A 14 7.74 -3.56 -7.99
N GLU A 15 6.76 -3.86 -7.15
CA GLU A 15 5.33 -3.80 -7.50
C GLU A 15 4.91 -2.37 -7.87
N LEU A 16 5.40 -1.35 -7.15
CA LEU A 16 5.14 0.04 -7.50
C LEU A 16 5.67 0.40 -8.91
N THR A 17 6.79 -0.20 -9.32
CA THR A 17 7.37 0.00 -10.65
C THR A 17 6.61 -0.79 -11.71
N GLU A 18 6.23 -2.04 -11.42
CA GLU A 18 5.53 -2.93 -12.36
C GLU A 18 4.09 -2.46 -12.62
N GLU A 19 3.34 -2.13 -11.57
CA GLU A 19 1.91 -1.81 -11.67
C GLU A 19 1.64 -0.40 -12.23
N ILE A 20 2.49 0.59 -11.90
CA ILE A 20 2.22 2.01 -12.22
C ILE A 20 3.45 2.78 -12.74
N GLY A 21 4.56 2.11 -13.03
CA GLY A 21 5.78 2.72 -13.59
C GLY A 21 6.57 3.59 -12.61
N LEU A 22 6.18 3.63 -11.34
CA LEU A 22 6.74 4.57 -10.37
C LEU A 22 7.93 3.97 -9.62
N LYS A 23 9.11 4.58 -9.79
CA LYS A 23 10.32 4.21 -9.06
C LYS A 23 10.44 5.05 -7.79
N ALA A 24 10.38 4.39 -6.64
CA ALA A 24 10.62 5.02 -5.34
C ALA A 24 11.39 4.06 -4.42
N GLU A 25 12.29 4.61 -3.62
CA GLU A 25 12.93 3.86 -2.53
C GLU A 25 11.99 3.82 -1.33
N PRO A 26 11.58 2.62 -0.83
CA PRO A 26 10.71 2.51 0.32
C PRO A 26 11.34 3.13 1.57
N GLY A 27 10.60 4.04 2.20
CA GLY A 27 10.93 4.63 3.47
C GLY A 27 10.52 3.75 4.66
N GLY A 28 10.15 4.40 5.76
CA GLY A 28 9.75 3.70 6.99
C GLY A 28 8.51 2.83 6.81
N LEU A 29 8.46 1.71 7.54
CA LEU A 29 7.27 0.86 7.64
C LEU A 29 6.17 1.60 8.41
N LEU A 30 5.05 1.87 7.75
CA LEU A 30 3.93 2.62 8.29
C LEU A 30 2.90 1.72 8.96
N VAL A 31 2.53 0.61 8.31
CA VAL A 31 1.49 -0.30 8.83
C VAL A 31 1.93 -1.75 8.65
N VAL A 32 1.71 -2.53 9.70
CA VAL A 32 1.62 -4.00 9.62
C VAL A 32 0.19 -4.38 9.96
N ASP A 33 -0.49 -5.04 9.03
CA ASP A 33 -1.86 -5.48 9.19
C ASP A 33 -1.98 -6.98 8.96
N TRP A 34 -2.76 -7.65 9.80
CA TRP A 34 -3.10 -9.06 9.66
C TRP A 34 -4.58 -9.17 9.32
N ALA A 35 -4.88 -9.72 8.14
CA ALA A 35 -6.24 -10.02 7.73
C ALA A 35 -6.52 -11.51 7.94
N PRO A 36 -7.61 -11.87 8.65
CA PRO A 36 -8.00 -13.27 8.82
C PRO A 36 -8.38 -13.92 7.48
N PRO A 37 -8.41 -15.26 7.41
CA PRO A 37 -9.07 -15.96 6.30
C PRO A 37 -10.50 -15.44 6.11
N MET A 38 -10.88 -15.13 4.88
CA MET A 38 -12.18 -14.55 4.57
C MET A 38 -12.71 -15.07 3.23
N GLY A 39 -13.93 -15.58 3.23
CA GLY A 39 -14.60 -16.11 2.03
C GLY A 39 -13.75 -17.17 1.32
N HIS A 40 -13.40 -16.90 0.06
CA HIS A 40 -12.59 -17.80 -0.76
C HIS A 40 -11.11 -17.82 -0.40
N ARG A 41 -10.66 -17.01 0.58
CA ARG A 41 -9.25 -16.90 0.95
C ARG A 41 -9.00 -17.73 2.21
N PRO A 42 -8.46 -18.96 2.09
CA PRO A 42 -8.38 -19.90 3.20
C PRO A 42 -7.28 -19.58 4.21
N SER A 43 -6.33 -18.71 3.84
CA SER A 43 -5.18 -18.33 4.66
C SER A 43 -5.22 -16.86 5.00
N ALA A 44 -4.70 -16.53 6.19
CA ALA A 44 -4.48 -15.15 6.59
C ALA A 44 -3.47 -14.45 5.65
N ILE A 45 -3.57 -13.13 5.56
CA ILE A 45 -2.64 -12.29 4.81
C ILE A 45 -1.97 -11.32 5.77
N MET A 46 -0.67 -11.14 5.60
CA MET A 46 0.06 -10.02 6.19
C MET A 46 0.20 -8.91 5.15
N TYR A 47 -0.15 -7.68 5.51
CA TYR A 47 0.10 -6.50 4.70
C TYR A 47 1.20 -5.65 5.36
N TYR A 48 2.15 -5.21 4.53
CA TYR A 48 3.21 -4.30 4.91
C TYR A 48 3.09 -3.06 4.04
N LEU A 49 2.78 -1.92 4.64
CA LEU A 49 2.72 -0.63 3.95
C LEU A 49 3.94 0.21 4.32
N PHE A 50 4.69 0.64 3.33
CA PHE A 50 5.87 1.50 3.48
C PHE A 50 5.55 2.93 3.01
N ASP A 51 6.27 3.91 3.57
CA ASP A 51 6.25 5.27 3.05
C ASP A 51 6.92 5.29 1.67
N GLY A 52 6.16 5.56 0.60
CA GLY A 52 6.68 5.66 -0.78
C GLY A 52 7.42 6.97 -1.07
N GLY A 53 7.61 7.84 -0.07
CA GLY A 53 8.32 9.10 -0.21
C GLY A 53 7.43 10.23 -0.74
N SER A 54 8.03 11.13 -1.51
CA SER A 54 7.36 12.25 -2.16
C SER A 54 7.82 12.33 -3.60
N VAL A 55 6.90 12.66 -4.49
CA VAL A 55 7.16 12.80 -5.92
C VAL A 55 6.74 14.19 -6.40
N HIS A 56 7.25 14.59 -7.56
CA HIS A 56 6.79 15.80 -8.21
C HIS A 56 5.36 15.64 -8.75
N SER A 57 4.61 16.74 -8.78
CA SER A 57 3.21 16.75 -9.23
C SER A 57 3.03 16.40 -10.71
N GLU A 58 4.08 16.47 -11.52
CA GLU A 58 4.07 16.20 -12.96
C GLU A 58 4.39 14.73 -13.30
N ILE A 59 4.17 13.80 -12.37
CA ILE A 59 4.47 12.40 -12.63
C ILE A 59 3.52 11.82 -13.68
N ASN A 60 4.08 11.04 -14.60
CA ASN A 60 3.30 10.22 -15.50
C ASN A 60 3.23 8.80 -14.92
N PHE A 61 2.01 8.29 -14.73
CA PHE A 61 1.80 6.91 -14.36
C PHE A 61 1.77 6.04 -15.60
N GLU A 62 2.51 4.93 -15.58
CA GLU A 62 2.46 3.90 -16.61
C GLU A 62 1.75 2.70 -16.01
N ALA A 63 0.41 2.75 -16.01
CA ALA A 63 -0.42 1.71 -15.43
C ALA A 63 -0.35 0.43 -16.27
N ASP A 64 -0.13 -0.72 -15.63
CA ASP A 64 -0.28 -2.02 -16.26
C ASP A 64 -1.77 -2.26 -16.58
N PRO A 65 -2.17 -2.34 -17.86
CA PRO A 65 -3.57 -2.48 -18.24
C PRO A 65 -4.19 -3.82 -17.83
N GLU A 66 -3.40 -4.84 -17.47
CA GLU A 66 -3.92 -6.12 -16.99
C GLU A 66 -4.39 -6.05 -15.52
N GLU A 67 -3.82 -5.14 -14.72
CA GLU A 67 -4.08 -5.04 -13.28
C GLU A 67 -4.70 -3.70 -12.86
N ILE A 68 -4.33 -2.59 -13.53
CA ILE A 68 -4.65 -1.22 -13.14
C ILE A 68 -5.24 -0.45 -14.34
N GLU A 69 -6.53 -0.08 -14.22
CA GLU A 69 -7.19 0.76 -15.24
C GLU A 69 -6.66 2.20 -15.22
N ARG A 70 -6.40 2.74 -14.03
CA ARG A 70 -5.95 4.12 -13.84
C ARG A 70 -5.25 4.30 -12.49
N ALA A 71 -4.21 5.13 -12.48
CA ALA A 71 -3.53 5.59 -11.27
C ALA A 71 -3.59 7.12 -11.13
N GLY A 72 -3.48 7.60 -9.89
CA GLY A 72 -3.54 9.02 -9.57
C GLY A 72 -3.25 9.29 -8.09
N PHE A 73 -2.99 10.56 -7.77
CA PHE A 73 -2.92 11.03 -6.40
C PHE A 73 -4.25 11.67 -5.99
N PHE A 74 -4.72 11.29 -4.81
CA PHE A 74 -6.00 11.76 -4.27
C PHE A 74 -5.83 12.21 -2.81
N PRO A 75 -6.61 13.20 -2.36
CA PRO A 75 -6.77 13.50 -0.95
C PRO A 75 -7.21 12.26 -0.15
N LEU A 76 -6.77 12.15 1.10
CA LEU A 76 -7.08 10.98 1.94
C LEU A 76 -8.59 10.78 2.14
N ASP A 77 -9.33 11.87 2.32
CA ASP A 77 -10.78 11.86 2.48
C ASP A 77 -11.51 11.34 1.23
N GLU A 78 -10.98 11.59 0.04
CA GLU A 78 -11.48 10.97 -1.19
C GLU A 78 -11.13 9.47 -1.24
N CYS A 79 -9.86 9.11 -0.97
CA CYS A 79 -9.41 7.71 -0.95
C CYS A 79 -10.28 6.81 -0.05
N VAL A 80 -10.59 7.24 1.17
CA VAL A 80 -11.38 6.43 2.10
C VAL A 80 -12.81 6.18 1.66
N THR A 81 -13.34 6.98 0.72
CA THR A 81 -14.68 6.74 0.12
C THR A 81 -14.63 5.78 -1.06
N LEU A 82 -13.49 5.68 -1.75
CA LEU A 82 -13.30 4.83 -2.92
C LEU A 82 -12.80 3.42 -2.55
N LEU A 83 -12.11 3.30 -1.43
CA LEU A 83 -11.46 2.06 -1.01
C LEU A 83 -12.42 1.12 -0.25
N PRO A 84 -12.23 -0.21 -0.36
CA PRO A 84 -12.84 -1.16 0.57
C PRO A 84 -12.47 -0.82 2.02
N GLY A 85 -13.39 -1.03 2.97
CA GLY A 85 -13.24 -0.56 4.36
C GLY A 85 -11.92 -0.95 5.04
N HIS A 86 -11.43 -2.17 4.84
CA HIS A 86 -10.15 -2.61 5.41
C HIS A 86 -8.95 -1.86 4.79
N THR A 87 -9.01 -1.54 3.50
CA THR A 87 -7.97 -0.72 2.82
C THR A 87 -8.05 0.74 3.23
N ALA A 88 -9.26 1.30 3.41
CA ALA A 88 -9.46 2.65 3.93
C ALA A 88 -8.89 2.82 5.35
N THR A 89 -9.08 1.82 6.22
CA THR A 89 -8.49 1.81 7.57
C THR A 89 -6.96 1.78 7.52
N ARG A 90 -6.36 0.96 6.64
CA ARG A 90 -4.90 0.95 6.43
C ARG A 90 -4.38 2.30 5.95
N ALA A 91 -5.05 2.92 4.97
CA ALA A 91 -4.66 4.23 4.46
C ALA A 91 -4.69 5.30 5.56
N THR A 92 -5.75 5.31 6.38
CA THR A 92 -5.88 6.24 7.52
C THR A 92 -4.80 6.00 8.57
N ALA A 93 -4.55 4.74 8.93
CA ALA A 93 -3.51 4.37 9.88
C ALA A 93 -2.10 4.74 9.36
N ALA A 94 -1.84 4.56 8.06
CA ALA A 94 -0.58 4.91 7.44
C ALA A 94 -0.30 6.42 7.52
N MET A 95 -1.31 7.26 7.30
CA MET A 95 -1.16 8.72 7.43
C MET A 95 -0.90 9.15 8.87
N ALA A 96 -1.57 8.53 9.86
CA ALA A 96 -1.30 8.78 11.27
C ALA A 96 0.10 8.28 11.71
N ALA A 97 0.52 7.11 11.19
CA ALA A 97 1.85 6.55 11.42
C ALA A 97 2.93 7.47 10.86
N ARG A 98 2.75 7.98 9.63
CA ARG A 98 3.67 8.93 8.99
C ARG A 98 3.81 10.21 9.79
N ALA A 99 2.71 10.80 10.25
CA ALA A 99 2.72 12.04 11.03
C ALA A 99 3.37 11.86 12.42
N SER A 100 3.22 10.68 13.03
CA SER A 100 3.74 10.42 14.38
C SER A 100 5.13 9.75 14.41
N GLY A 101 5.63 9.28 13.26
CA GLY A 101 6.86 8.51 13.16
C GLY A 101 6.80 7.12 13.81
N ARG A 102 5.59 6.57 14.02
CA ARG A 102 5.38 5.26 14.69
C ARG A 102 4.60 4.32 13.80
N THR A 103 5.13 3.12 13.56
CA THR A 103 4.43 2.07 12.84
C THR A 103 3.14 1.66 13.58
N ALA A 104 2.04 1.55 12.84
CA ALA A 104 0.78 1.02 13.34
C ALA A 104 0.71 -0.49 13.14
N HIS A 105 0.25 -1.22 14.15
CA HIS A 105 -0.08 -2.63 14.04
C HIS A 105 -1.61 -2.79 14.11
N LEU A 106 -2.21 -3.42 13.10
CA LEU A 106 -3.65 -3.63 12.98
C LEU A 106 -3.95 -5.14 13.02
N PRO A 107 -4.32 -5.71 14.19
CA PRO A 107 -4.55 -7.15 14.30
C PRO A 107 -6.03 -7.58 14.24
N ASN A 108 -6.97 -6.64 14.11
CA ASN A 108 -8.41 -6.88 14.35
C ASN A 108 -9.31 -6.39 13.20
N MET A 109 -8.80 -6.33 11.97
CA MET A 109 -9.62 -5.98 10.82
C MET A 109 -10.33 -7.18 10.21
#